data_AF-A0A1G9GI85-F1
#
_entry.id   AF-A0A1G9GI85-F1
#
_cell.length_a   1.000
_cell.length_b   1.000
_cell.length_c   1.000
_cell.angle_alpha   90.00
_cell.angle_beta   90.00
_cell.angle_gamma   90.00
#
_symmetry.space_group_name_H-M   'P 1'
#
loop_
_entity.id
_entity.type
_entity.pdbx_description
1 polymer ?
#
loop_
_entity_poly.entity_id
_entity_poly.type
_entity_poly.pdbx_seq_one_letter_code
_entity_poly.pdbx_strand_id
1 'polypeptide(L)'
;MTTDAPGKDSSGDRETHIGRLVKKYAGGRSVRSIERDNNLPHDSLSRYVRGKWDHRNLSLDAMERLAAALGASIDEVSEAFALDSEFPLQGRPLKIEEANLLDFYDKLTPDGRVALLAMAQALHNTFPAPAPPSPETAS
;
A
#
# COMPACT_ATOMS: atom_id res chain seq x y z
N MET A 1 -31.78 36.36 -24.85
CA MET A 1 -32.20 34.95 -24.67
C MET A 1 -30.92 34.13 -24.56
N THR A 2 -30.55 33.80 -23.33
CA THR A 2 -29.35 33.04 -22.96
C THR A 2 -29.66 31.56 -23.11
N THR A 3 -28.93 30.85 -23.97
CA THR A 3 -28.94 29.38 -24.02
C THR A 3 -27.81 28.87 -23.13
N ASP A 4 -28.19 28.27 -22.01
CA ASP A 4 -27.31 27.59 -21.07
C ASP A 4 -26.50 26.49 -21.78
N ALA A 5 -25.19 26.52 -21.56
CA ALA A 5 -24.30 25.42 -21.90
C ALA A 5 -24.48 24.29 -20.87
N PRO A 6 -24.50 23.01 -21.30
CA PRO A 6 -24.62 21.89 -20.38
C PRO A 6 -23.39 21.76 -19.48
N GLY A 7 -23.66 21.52 -18.19
CA GLY A 7 -22.68 21.33 -17.12
C GLY A 7 -21.59 20.33 -17.47
N LYS A 8 -20.36 20.72 -17.14
CA LYS A 8 -19.14 19.95 -17.33
C LYS A 8 -18.97 19.01 -16.13
N ASP A 9 -19.81 17.99 -16.07
CA ASP A 9 -19.91 17.08 -14.93
C ASP A 9 -19.37 15.71 -15.35
N SER A 10 -18.08 15.59 -15.64
CA SER A 10 -17.47 14.29 -15.99
C SER A 10 -15.98 14.23 -15.66
N SER A 11 -15.59 14.67 -14.47
CA SER A 11 -14.49 13.99 -13.77
C SER A 11 -15.12 12.78 -13.12
N GLY A 12 -15.21 11.68 -13.86
CA GLY A 12 -15.77 10.43 -13.34
C GLY A 12 -15.00 10.03 -12.09
N ASP A 13 -15.66 10.07 -10.94
CA ASP A 13 -15.18 9.46 -9.70
C ASP A 13 -15.04 7.97 -9.97
N ARG A 14 -13.87 7.57 -10.49
CA ARG A 14 -13.51 6.17 -10.71
C ARG A 14 -13.52 5.54 -9.32
N GLU A 15 -14.45 4.62 -9.09
CA GLU A 15 -14.63 4.03 -7.76
C GLU A 15 -13.37 3.25 -7.36
N THR A 16 -12.61 3.82 -6.43
CA THR A 16 -11.39 3.23 -5.88
C THR A 16 -11.70 1.93 -5.14
N HIS A 17 -10.76 0.99 -5.13
CA HIS A 17 -10.83 -0.24 -4.34
C HIS A 17 -10.85 0.08 -2.86
N ILE A 18 -10.12 1.11 -2.42
CA ILE A 18 -10.25 1.64 -1.05
C ILE A 18 -11.66 2.18 -0.80
N GLY A 19 -12.26 2.89 -1.73
CA GLY A 19 -13.66 3.33 -1.65
C GLY A 19 -14.64 2.16 -1.49
N ARG A 20 -14.42 1.07 -2.23
CA ARG A 20 -15.19 -0.18 -2.10
C ARG A 20 -14.98 -0.86 -0.74
N LEU A 21 -13.75 -0.91 -0.26
CA LEU A 21 -13.41 -1.46 1.05
C LEU A 21 -14.09 -0.67 2.18
N VAL A 22 -14.07 0.66 2.10
CA VAL A 22 -14.79 1.53 3.04
C VAL A 22 -16.28 1.25 2.97
N LYS A 23 -16.90 1.14 1.79
CA LYS A 23 -18.33 0.79 1.67
C LYS A 23 -18.65 -0.56 2.30
N LYS A 24 -17.78 -1.57 2.15
CA LYS A 24 -17.95 -2.91 2.73
C LYS A 24 -17.94 -2.89 4.26
N TYR A 25 -17.03 -2.13 4.88
CA TYR A 25 -16.80 -2.17 6.33
C TYR A 25 -17.37 -0.99 7.13
N ALA A 26 -17.79 0.09 6.46
CA ALA A 26 -18.31 1.28 7.13
C ALA A 26 -19.63 1.03 7.85
N GLY A 27 -20.44 0.05 7.41
CA GLY A 27 -21.74 -0.24 8.03
C GLY A 27 -22.69 0.95 8.04
N GLY A 28 -22.66 1.78 6.98
CA GLY A 28 -23.45 3.01 6.87
C GLY A 28 -22.84 4.26 7.54
N ARG A 29 -21.70 4.13 8.22
CA ARG A 29 -20.96 5.29 8.75
C ARG A 29 -20.39 6.13 7.60
N SER A 30 -20.39 7.45 7.76
CA SER A 30 -19.71 8.34 6.82
C SER A 30 -18.19 8.29 7.03
N VAL A 31 -17.41 8.54 5.98
CA VAL A 31 -15.94 8.64 6.06
C VAL A 31 -15.49 9.60 7.18
N ARG A 32 -16.17 10.74 7.31
CA ARG A 32 -15.89 11.73 8.35
C ARG A 32 -16.20 11.21 9.76
N SER A 33 -17.22 10.38 9.93
CA SER A 33 -17.49 9.72 11.22
C SER A 33 -16.36 8.76 11.55
N ILE A 34 -15.95 7.92 10.58
CA ILE A 34 -14.86 6.94 10.77
C ILE A 34 -13.55 7.64 11.15
N GLU A 35 -13.20 8.73 10.47
CA GLU A 35 -12.02 9.53 10.80
C GLU A 35 -12.07 10.06 12.24
N ARG A 36 -13.19 10.66 12.63
CA ARG A 36 -13.38 11.22 13.97
C ARG A 36 -13.35 10.15 15.05
N ASP A 37 -14.07 9.05 14.84
CA ASP A 37 -14.25 7.99 15.85
C ASP A 37 -12.95 7.20 16.09
N ASN A 38 -11.99 7.28 15.15
CA ASN A 38 -10.68 6.63 15.23
C ASN A 38 -9.51 7.63 15.38
N ASN A 39 -9.76 8.89 15.72
CA ASN A 39 -8.73 9.94 15.87
C ASN A 39 -7.79 10.07 14.65
N LEU A 40 -8.32 9.85 13.45
CA LEU A 40 -7.56 10.06 12.22
C LEU A 40 -7.52 11.56 11.87
N PRO A 41 -6.44 12.05 11.24
CA PRO A 41 -6.40 13.41 10.72
C PRO A 41 -7.53 13.68 9.74
N HIS A 42 -8.02 14.92 9.72
CA HIS A 42 -9.07 15.32 8.80
C HIS A 42 -8.67 15.06 7.35
N ASP A 43 -9.59 14.48 6.55
CA ASP A 43 -9.39 14.12 5.14
C ASP A 43 -8.33 13.05 4.87
N SER A 44 -7.82 12.39 5.91
CA SER A 44 -6.82 11.34 5.77
C SER A 44 -7.36 10.10 5.05
N LEU A 45 -8.62 9.73 5.26
CA LEU A 45 -9.29 8.64 4.55
C LEU A 45 -9.97 9.15 3.28
N SER A 46 -10.56 10.34 3.34
CA SER A 46 -11.27 10.92 2.19
C SER A 46 -10.36 11.08 0.96
N ARG A 47 -9.07 11.40 1.15
CA ARG A 47 -8.08 11.46 0.06
C ARG A 47 -7.89 10.12 -0.66
N TYR A 48 -7.88 9.01 0.09
CA TYR A 48 -7.67 7.67 -0.46
C TYR A 48 -8.90 7.20 -1.23
N VAL A 49 -10.09 7.40 -0.64
CA VAL A 49 -11.38 7.09 -1.29
C VAL A 49 -11.52 7.85 -2.63
N ARG A 50 -11.03 9.08 -2.69
CA ARG A 50 -11.06 9.91 -3.92
C ARG A 50 -9.92 9.63 -4.90
N GLY A 51 -9.01 8.70 -4.59
CA GLY A 51 -7.83 8.43 -5.41
C GLY A 51 -6.82 9.59 -5.47
N LYS A 52 -6.92 10.56 -4.54
CA LYS A 52 -6.04 11.74 -4.46
C LYS A 52 -4.87 11.48 -3.53
N TRP A 53 -4.04 10.49 -3.87
CA TRP A 53 -2.87 10.11 -3.08
C TRP A 53 -1.72 9.65 -3.97
N ASP A 54 -0.50 9.77 -3.46
CA ASP A 54 0.72 9.29 -4.11
C ASP A 54 1.16 8.00 -3.42
N HIS A 55 1.29 6.92 -4.20
CA HIS A 55 1.71 5.61 -3.71
C HIS A 55 3.11 5.63 -3.10
N ARG A 56 3.99 6.52 -3.55
CA ARG A 56 5.34 6.66 -2.98
C ARG A 56 5.33 7.13 -1.53
N ASN A 57 4.22 7.74 -1.10
CA ASN A 57 4.04 8.29 0.24
C ASN A 57 3.06 7.45 1.09
N LEU A 58 2.65 6.27 0.61
CA LEU A 58 1.81 5.36 1.39
C LEU A 58 2.69 4.57 2.37
N SER A 59 2.55 4.86 3.66
CA SER A 59 3.26 4.15 4.73
C SER A 59 2.47 2.96 5.25
N LEU A 60 3.18 1.95 5.79
CA LEU A 60 2.57 0.82 6.50
C LEU A 60 1.71 1.29 7.68
N ASP A 61 2.19 2.27 8.46
CA ASP A 61 1.44 2.88 9.57
C ASP A 61 0.10 3.49 9.10
N ALA A 62 0.03 4.07 7.90
CA ALA A 62 -1.23 4.56 7.35
C ALA A 62 -2.19 3.41 7.00
N MET A 63 -1.67 2.30 6.47
CA MET A 63 -2.46 1.10 6.16
C MET A 63 -2.97 0.41 7.43
N GLU A 64 -2.13 0.29 8.47
CA GLU A 64 -2.49 -0.29 9.77
C GLU A 64 -3.58 0.52 10.48
N ARG A 65 -3.45 1.85 10.51
CA ARG A 65 -4.50 2.73 11.07
C ARG A 65 -5.80 2.60 10.31
N LEU A 66 -5.75 2.42 8.99
CA LEU A 66 -6.93 2.21 8.18
C LEU A 66 -7.60 0.86 8.48
N ALA A 67 -6.79 -0.20 8.56
CA ALA A 67 -7.25 -1.54 8.92
C ALA A 67 -7.97 -1.52 10.28
N ALA A 68 -7.36 -0.88 11.29
CA ALA A 68 -7.95 -0.70 12.61
C ALA A 68 -9.26 0.09 12.57
N ALA A 69 -9.30 1.21 11.84
CA ALA A 69 -10.49 2.07 11.77
C ALA A 69 -11.69 1.42 11.07
N LEU A 70 -11.42 0.56 10.08
CA LEU A 70 -12.43 -0.19 9.35
C LEU A 70 -12.77 -1.54 10.00
N GLY A 71 -11.92 -2.06 10.87
CA GLY A 71 -12.02 -3.45 11.36
C GLY A 71 -11.73 -4.48 10.26
N ALA A 72 -10.87 -4.10 9.30
CA ALA A 72 -10.44 -4.97 8.20
C ALA A 72 -9.04 -5.55 8.48
N SER A 73 -8.66 -6.61 7.74
CA SER A 73 -7.29 -7.12 7.80
C SER A 73 -6.31 -6.16 7.09
N ILE A 74 -5.05 -6.15 7.52
CA ILE A 74 -4.00 -5.39 6.84
C ILE A 74 -3.79 -5.87 5.40
N ASP A 75 -3.98 -7.17 5.15
CA ASP A 75 -3.85 -7.77 3.82
C ASP A 75 -4.91 -7.24 2.85
N GLU A 76 -6.19 -7.16 3.26
CA GLU A 76 -7.26 -6.58 2.44
C GLU A 76 -7.03 -5.09 2.14
N VAL A 77 -6.51 -4.33 3.12
CA VAL A 77 -6.18 -2.92 2.93
C VAL A 77 -5.01 -2.75 1.95
N SER A 78 -3.95 -3.55 2.12
CA SER A 78 -2.78 -3.55 1.26
C SER A 78 -3.15 -3.91 -0.18
N GLU A 79 -3.99 -4.95 -0.36
CA GLU A 79 -4.48 -5.36 -1.68
C GLU A 79 -5.30 -4.26 -2.35
N ALA A 80 -6.20 -3.60 -1.61
CA ALA A 80 -6.99 -2.49 -2.14
C ALA A 80 -6.11 -1.30 -2.58
N PHE A 81 -5.10 -0.94 -1.78
CA PHE A 81 -4.15 0.10 -2.17
C PHE A 81 -3.34 -0.30 -3.41
N ALA A 82 -2.89 -1.54 -3.48
CA ALA A 82 -2.10 -2.01 -4.58
C ALA A 82 -2.91 -2.05 -5.90
N LEU A 83 -4.18 -2.48 -5.85
CA LEU A 83 -5.10 -2.41 -6.99
C LEU A 83 -5.38 -0.98 -7.46
N ASP A 84 -5.43 -0.01 -6.53
CA ASP A 84 -5.61 1.40 -6.86
C ASP A 84 -4.33 2.10 -7.35
N SER A 85 -3.15 1.58 -7.00
CA SER A 85 -1.85 2.20 -7.33
C SER A 85 -1.42 2.00 -8.78
N GLU A 86 -2.17 1.25 -9.59
CA GLU A 86 -1.81 0.78 -10.95
C GLU A 86 -0.44 0.06 -11.03
N PHE A 87 0.23 -0.16 -9.89
CA PHE A 87 1.38 -1.01 -9.79
C PHE A 87 0.92 -2.45 -9.94
N PRO A 88 1.59 -3.25 -10.79
CA PRO A 88 1.30 -4.67 -10.81
C PRO A 88 1.56 -5.22 -9.41
N LEU A 89 0.49 -5.71 -8.76
CA LEU A 89 0.52 -6.58 -7.58
C LEU A 89 1.35 -7.86 -7.79
N GLN A 90 1.94 -8.02 -8.97
CA GLN A 90 2.98 -8.98 -9.24
C GLN A 90 4.27 -8.51 -8.55
N GLY A 91 4.32 -8.67 -7.23
CA GLY A 91 5.55 -9.20 -6.67
C GLY A 91 5.93 -10.38 -7.58
N ARG A 92 7.10 -10.29 -8.22
CA ARG A 92 7.55 -11.38 -9.09
C ARG A 92 7.36 -12.70 -8.33
N PRO A 93 6.91 -13.78 -8.97
CA PRO A 93 6.87 -15.07 -8.31
C PRO A 93 8.22 -15.29 -7.63
N LEU A 94 8.17 -15.55 -6.33
CA LEU A 94 9.37 -15.85 -5.58
C LEU A 94 10.06 -17.02 -6.29
N LYS A 95 11.37 -16.91 -6.48
CA LYS A 95 12.13 -18.06 -6.92
C LYS A 95 12.03 -19.13 -5.84
N ILE A 96 12.23 -20.39 -6.21
CA ILE A 96 12.12 -21.52 -5.27
C ILE A 96 13.04 -21.29 -4.05
N GLU A 97 14.23 -20.73 -4.26
CA GLU A 97 15.18 -20.42 -3.19
C GLU A 97 14.64 -19.36 -2.22
N GLU A 98 13.92 -18.36 -2.72
CA GLU A 98 13.37 -17.26 -1.93
C GLU A 98 12.14 -17.71 -1.14
N ALA A 99 11.28 -18.52 -1.75
CA ALA A 99 10.16 -19.15 -1.07
C ALA A 99 10.64 -20.09 0.06
N ASN A 100 11.64 -20.94 -0.23
CA ASN A 100 12.23 -21.81 0.78
C ASN A 100 12.85 -21.02 1.94
N LEU A 101 13.52 -19.89 1.65
CA LEU A 101 14.11 -19.06 2.69
C LEU A 101 13.04 -18.47 3.63
N LEU A 102 11.92 -18.02 3.08
CA LEU A 102 10.78 -17.54 3.87
C LEU A 102 10.17 -18.66 4.71
N ASP A 103 9.94 -19.83 4.12
CA ASP A 103 9.42 -21.01 4.84
C ASP A 103 10.34 -21.43 6.00
N PHE A 104 11.66 -21.29 5.84
CA PHE A 104 12.62 -21.56 6.91
C PHE A 104 12.58 -20.46 7.97
N TYR A 105 12.56 -19.19 7.55
CA TYR A 105 12.51 -18.04 8.45
C TYR A 105 11.31 -18.11 9.42
N ASP A 106 10.14 -18.49 8.91
CA ASP A 106 8.92 -18.59 9.72
C ASP A 106 9.00 -19.67 10.80
N LYS A 107 9.77 -20.74 10.54
CA LYS A 107 9.98 -21.86 11.48
C LYS A 107 11.08 -21.58 12.51
N LEU A 108 11.86 -20.49 12.36
CA LEU A 108 12.92 -20.14 13.30
C LEU A 108 12.35 -19.52 14.59
N THR A 109 13.06 -19.76 15.68
CA THR A 109 12.87 -19.00 16.93
C THR A 109 13.29 -17.53 16.73
N PRO A 110 12.88 -16.61 17.62
CA PRO A 110 13.32 -15.21 17.54
C PRO A 110 14.84 -15.05 17.45
N ASP A 111 15.60 -15.77 18.28
CA ASP A 111 17.07 -15.74 18.24
C ASP A 111 17.62 -16.26 16.91
N GLY A 112 17.00 -17.31 16.35
CA GLY A 112 17.35 -17.84 15.03
C GLY A 112 17.12 -16.83 13.91
N ARG A 113 16.03 -16.06 13.98
CA ARG A 113 15.73 -14.99 13.01
C ARG A 113 16.77 -13.87 13.09
N VAL A 114 17.17 -13.46 14.30
CA VAL A 114 18.24 -12.47 14.51
C VAL A 114 19.56 -12.95 13.92
N ALA A 115 19.94 -14.21 14.16
CA ALA A 115 21.17 -14.78 13.63
C ALA A 115 21.16 -14.85 12.09
N LEU A 116 20.04 -15.27 11.48
CA LEU A 116 19.88 -15.33 10.03
C LEU A 116 19.99 -13.93 9.39
N LEU A 117 19.38 -12.92 10.00
CA LEU A 117 19.50 -11.53 9.54
C LEU A 117 20.94 -11.02 9.62
N ALA A 118 21.66 -11.31 10.71
CA ALA A 118 23.07 -10.94 10.86
C ALA A 118 23.95 -11.60 9.79
N MET A 119 23.71 -12.88 9.48
CA MET A 119 24.41 -13.60 8.41
C MET A 119 24.11 -13.01 7.03
N ALA A 120 22.84 -12.72 6.73
CA ALA A 120 22.45 -12.09 5.47
C ALA A 120 23.13 -10.73 5.29
N GLN A 121 23.22 -9.92 6.35
CA GLN A 121 23.91 -8.64 6.33
C GLN A 121 25.42 -8.81 6.08
N ALA A 122 26.06 -9.78 6.73
CA ALA A 122 27.49 -10.06 6.53
C ALA A 122 27.78 -10.50 5.08
N LEU A 123 26.92 -11.34 4.51
CA LEU A 123 27.01 -11.77 3.12
C LEU A 123 26.84 -10.60 2.15
N HIS A 124 25.86 -9.73 2.39
CA HIS A 124 25.66 -8.52 1.57
C HIS A 124 26.88 -7.61 1.56
N ASN A 125 27.52 -7.42 2.73
CA ASN A 125 28.73 -6.61 2.83
C ASN A 125 29.93 -7.25 2.11
N THR A 126 29.98 -8.58 2.06
CA THR A 126 31.09 -9.33 1.43
C THR A 126 30.91 -9.45 -0.08
N PHE A 127 29.67 -9.56 -0.54
CA PHE A 127 29.29 -9.69 -1.95
C PHE A 127 28.29 -8.60 -2.33
N PRO A 128 28.74 -7.33 -2.41
CA PRO A 128 27.85 -6.24 -2.76
C PRO A 128 27.31 -6.44 -4.19
N ALA A 129 26.03 -6.10 -4.38
CA ALA A 129 25.48 -6.04 -5.72
C ALA A 129 26.26 -5.04 -6.57
N PRO A 130 26.50 -5.32 -7.86
CA PRO A 130 27.15 -4.36 -8.74
C PRO A 130 26.35 -3.05 -8.74
N ALA A 131 27.05 -1.92 -8.63
CA ALA A 131 26.42 -0.60 -8.67
C ALA A 131 25.59 -0.45 -9.96
N PRO A 132 24.39 0.13 -9.90
CA PRO A 132 23.62 0.41 -11.11
C PRO A 132 24.44 1.34 -12.02
N PRO A 133 24.34 1.19 -13.36
CA PRO A 133 25.04 2.06 -14.28
C PRO A 133 24.62 3.52 -14.06
N SER A 134 25.60 4.41 -13.91
CA SER A 134 25.37 5.85 -13.80
C SER A 134 24.64 6.38 -15.04
N PRO A 135 23.62 7.24 -14.89
CA PRO A 135 22.88 7.83 -16.00
C PRO A 135 23.64 8.99 -16.66
N GLU A 136 24.94 8.81 -16.94
CA GLU A 136 25.76 9.79 -17.66
C GLU A 136 26.58 9.08 -18.74
N THR A 137 25.96 8.92 -19.92
CA THR A 137 26.53 9.18 -21.25
C THR A 137 25.49 8.78 -22.29
N ALA A 138 24.51 9.66 -22.49
CA ALA A 138 23.77 9.75 -23.74
C ALA A 138 23.73 11.24 -24.08
N SER A 139 24.84 11.75 -24.58
CA SER A 139 24.91 12.99 -25.35
C SER A 139 24.96 12.61 -26.82
#